data_AF-A0A2D7ICN1-F1
#
_entry.id   AF-A0A2D7ICN1-F1
#
_cell.length_a   1.000
_cell.length_b   1.000
_cell.length_c   1.000
_cell.angle_alpha   90.00
_cell.angle_beta   90.00
_cell.angle_gamma   90.00
#
_symmetry.space_group_name_H-M   'P 1'
#
loop_
_entity.id
_entity.type
_entity.pdbx_description
1 polymer ?
#
loop_
_entity_poly.entity_id
_entity_poly.type
_entity_poly.pdbx_seq_one_letter_code
_entity_poly.pdbx_strand_id
1 'polypeptide(L)' 'MKKLIKENRYKYLHLRVFKGEDDFDLVLTSYDWPYFRVQFKNLDQIELDDLYLLWRNRAWILQWLPPQWAHYLVIGT' A
#
# COMPACT_ATOMS: atom_id res chain seq x y z
N MET A 1 -5.92 -16.29 10.40
CA MET A 1 -5.74 -15.85 9.00
C MET A 1 -6.28 -14.44 8.88
N LYS A 2 -5.48 -13.45 8.45
CA LYS A 2 -5.93 -12.05 8.38
C LYS A 2 -6.97 -11.87 7.27
N LYS A 3 -8.03 -11.11 7.54
CA LYS A 3 -9.14 -10.84 6.61
C LYS A 3 -8.93 -9.48 5.94
N LEU A 4 -9.16 -9.39 4.64
CA LEU A 4 -9.17 -8.11 3.94
C LEU A 4 -10.37 -7.29 4.44
N ILE A 5 -10.12 -6.11 4.98
CA ILE A 5 -11.17 -5.20 5.48
C ILE A 5 -11.31 -3.93 4.65
N LYS A 6 -10.27 -3.58 3.85
CA LYS A 6 -10.26 -2.37 3.04
C LYS A 6 -9.42 -2.55 1.79
N GLU A 7 -9.94 -2.04 0.68
CA GLU A 7 -9.32 -2.14 -0.64
C GLU A 7 -9.51 -0.83 -1.42
N ASN A 8 -8.39 -0.21 -1.83
CA ASN A 8 -8.39 1.02 -2.61
C ASN A 8 -7.45 0.89 -3.82
N ARG A 9 -8.03 0.89 -5.02
CA ARG A 9 -7.30 0.80 -6.30
C ARG A 9 -7.06 2.18 -6.92
N TYR A 10 -5.83 2.40 -7.38
CA TYR A 10 -5.33 3.63 -8.00
C TYR A 10 -4.62 3.29 -9.32
N LYS A 11 -5.38 3.14 -10.41
CA LYS A 11 -4.89 2.61 -11.69
C LYS A 11 -4.10 1.29 -11.51
N TYR A 12 -2.78 1.34 -11.64
CA TYR A 12 -1.87 0.20 -11.48
C TYR A 12 -1.40 -0.02 -10.05
N LEU A 13 -1.66 0.90 -9.12
CA LEU A 13 -1.35 0.78 -7.70
C LEU A 13 -2.56 0.28 -6.90
N HIS A 14 -2.29 -0.45 -5.84
CA HIS A 14 -3.32 -1.07 -5.02
C HIS A 14 -2.96 -1.06 -3.54
N LEU A 15 -3.76 -0.37 -2.73
CA LEU A 15 -3.59 -0.28 -1.29
C LEU A 15 -4.65 -1.14 -0.59
N ARG A 16 -4.20 -2.09 0.24
CA ARG A 16 -5.04 -3.07 0.93
C ARG A 16 -4.74 -3.11 2.41
N VAL A 17 -5.78 -3.25 3.23
CA VAL A 17 -5.66 -3.42 4.68
C VAL A 17 -6.23 -4.77 5.08
N PHE A 18 -5.44 -5.56 5.78
CA PHE A 18 -5.85 -6.83 6.36
C PHE A 18 -5.91 -6.71 7.89
N LYS A 19 -6.97 -7.25 8.49
CA LYS A 19 -7.17 -7.29 9.94
C LYS A 19 -6.97 -8.70 10.47
N GLY A 20 -6.10 -8.84 11.46
CA GLY A 20 -5.93 -10.01 12.31
C GLY A 20 -6.86 -9.98 13.51
N GLU A 21 -6.45 -10.61 14.60
CA GLU A 21 -7.22 -10.59 15.86
C GLU A 21 -7.04 -9.23 16.55
N ASP A 22 -5.78 -8.82 16.78
CA ASP A 22 -5.42 -7.56 17.44
C ASP A 22 -4.53 -6.65 16.58
N ASP A 23 -4.16 -7.08 15.37
CA ASP A 23 -3.17 -6.41 14.54
C ASP A 23 -3.63 -6.20 13.10
N PHE A 24 -2.94 -5.31 12.39
CA PHE A 24 -3.24 -4.97 11.01
C PHE A 24 -2.03 -5.12 10.10
N ASP A 25 -2.29 -5.43 8.83
CA ASP A 25 -1.29 -5.33 7.77
C ASP A 25 -1.75 -4.32 6.72
N LEU A 26 -0.84 -3.45 6.30
CA LEU A 26 -1.03 -2.54 5.17
C LEU A 26 -0.17 -3.02 4.01
N VAL A 27 -0.76 -3.20 2.84
CA VAL A 27 -0.08 -3.69 1.64
C VAL A 27 -0.31 -2.74 0.48
N LEU A 28 0.77 -2.15 -0.05
CA LEU A 28 0.78 -1.48 -1.36
C LEU A 28 1.32 -2.45 -2.41
N THR A 29 0.68 -2.53 -3.57
CA THR A 29 1.12 -3.38 -4.69
C THR A 29 1.04 -2.60 -6.00
N SER A 30 2.03 -2.75 -6.87
CA SER A 30 1.93 -2.37 -8.30
C SER A 30 1.60 -3.59 -9.14
N TYR A 31 0.63 -3.47 -10.03
CA TYR A 31 0.28 -4.53 -11.00
C TYR A 31 0.92 -4.34 -12.37
N ASP A 32 1.48 -3.16 -12.65
CA ASP A 32 2.20 -2.90 -13.89
C ASP A 32 3.71 -3.05 -13.67
N TRP A 33 4.45 -3.34 -14.75
CA TRP A 33 5.90 -3.42 -14.69
C TRP A 33 6.47 -2.07 -14.26
N PRO A 34 7.37 -2.01 -13.27
CA PRO A 34 7.92 -3.15 -12.54
C PRO A 34 6.99 -3.51 -11.38
N TYR A 35 6.75 -4.81 -11.20
CA TYR A 35 5.97 -5.30 -10.08
C TYR A 35 6.71 -5.01 -8.78
N PHE A 36 6.01 -4.40 -7.81
CA PHE A 36 6.53 -4.27 -6.45
C PHE A 36 5.42 -4.41 -5.43
N ARG A 37 5.83 -4.81 -4.22
CA ARG A 37 4.94 -4.94 -3.07
C ARG A 37 5.64 -4.41 -1.83
N VAL A 38 5.04 -3.40 -1.21
CA VAL A 38 5.46 -2.90 0.11
C VAL A 38 4.44 -3.40 1.12
N GLN A 39 4.92 -4.02 2.20
CA GLN A 39 4.07 -4.56 3.25
C GLN A 39 4.55 -4.09 4.62
N PHE A 40 3.64 -3.49 5.37
CA PHE A 40 3.79 -3.19 6.80
C PHE A 40 2.96 -4.21 7.56
N LYS A 41 3.56 -4.87 8.56
CA LYS A 41 2.94 -5.96 9.31
C LYS A 41 2.80 -5.61 10.78
N ASN A 42 1.84 -6.23 11.43
CA ASN A 42 1.63 -6.18 12.88
C ASN A 42 1.44 -4.75 13.41
N LEU A 43 0.76 -3.92 12.62
CA LEU A 43 0.45 -2.54 13.00
C LEU A 43 -0.65 -2.54 14.06
N ASP A 44 -0.52 -1.67 15.05
CA ASP A 44 -1.66 -1.30 15.87
C ASP A 44 -2.62 -0.37 15.12
N GLN A 45 -3.77 -0.03 15.72
CA GLN A 45 -4.78 0.82 15.09
C GLN A 45 -4.26 2.25 14.80
N ILE A 46 -3.44 2.81 15.69
CA ILE A 46 -2.92 4.18 15.57
C ILE A 46 -1.90 4.23 14.43
N GLU A 47 -0.95 3.29 14.43
CA GLU A 47 0.04 3.15 13.36
C GLU A 47 -0.61 2.91 12.00
N LEU A 48 -1.67 2.08 11.97
CA LEU A 48 -2.45 1.84 10.76
C LEU A 48 -3.06 3.13 10.23
N ASP A 49 -3.72 3.92 11.07
CA ASP A 49 -4.45 5.11 10.62
C ASP A 49 -3.49 6.15 10.02
N ASP A 50 -2.33 6.35 10.65
CA ASP A 50 -1.27 7.24 10.16
C ASP A 50 -0.65 6.73 8.84
N LEU A 51 -0.24 5.45 8.80
CA LEU A 51 0.36 4.86 7.61
C LEU A 51 -0.62 4.78 6.45
N TYR A 52 -1.89 4.43 6.73
CA TYR A 52 -2.91 4.34 5.71
C TYR A 52 -3.12 5.69 5.03
N LEU A 53 -3.24 6.79 5.80
CA LEU A 53 -3.43 8.12 5.24
C LEU A 53 -2.23 8.53 4.38
N LEU A 54 -1.00 8.31 4.88
CA LEU A 54 0.22 8.60 4.15
C LEU A 54 0.29 7.83 2.82
N TRP A 55 0.09 6.52 2.84
CA TRP A 55 0.19 5.67 1.65
C TRP A 55 -0.98 5.85 0.69
N ARG A 56 -2.17 6.20 1.18
CA ARG A 56 -3.31 6.61 0.35
C ARG A 56 -2.96 7.86 -0.46
N ASN A 57 -2.41 8.89 0.18
CA ASN A 57 -2.03 10.13 -0.49
C ASN A 57 -0.88 9.88 -1.48
N ARG A 58 0.14 9.11 -1.08
CA ARG A 58 1.22 8.70 -1.98
C ARG A 58 0.69 7.95 -3.20
N ALA A 59 -0.17 6.94 -3.02
CA ALA A 59 -0.75 6.19 -4.14
C ALA A 59 -1.59 7.07 -5.06
N TRP A 60 -2.34 8.03 -4.51
CA TRP A 60 -3.12 8.98 -5.30
C TRP A 60 -2.27 9.91 -6.18
N ILE A 61 -1.06 10.28 -5.72
CA ILE A 61 -0.10 11.07 -6.51
C ILE A 61 0.65 10.16 -7.50
N LEU A 62 1.21 9.06 -7.01
CA LEU A 62 2.09 8.18 -7.78
C LEU A 62 1.39 7.51 -8.96
N GLN A 63 0.08 7.25 -8.90
CA GLN A 63 -0.68 6.67 -10.02
C GLN A 63 -0.63 7.49 -11.32
N TRP A 64 -0.23 8.77 -11.25
CA TRP A 64 -0.10 9.64 -12.42
C TRP A 64 1.28 9.57 -13.06
N LEU A 65 2.26 8.97 -12.38
CA LEU A 65 3.59 8.76 -12.91
C LEU A 65 3.65 7.45 -13.71
N PRO A 66 4.68 7.27 -14.56
CA PRO A 66 4.99 5.95 -15.10
C PRO A 66 5.32 4.95 -13.97
N PRO A 67 4.92 3.68 -14.08
CA PRO A 67 5.22 2.64 -13.08
C PRO A 67 6.71 2.53 -12.71
N GLN A 68 7.62 2.71 -13.66
CA GLN A 68 9.08 2.76 -13.47
C GLN A 68 9.46 3.79 -12.40
N TRP A 69 8.88 4.99 -12.48
CA TRP A 69 9.18 6.10 -11.59
C TRP A 69 8.54 5.90 -10.23
N ALA A 70 7.31 5.38 -10.20
CA ALA A 70 6.67 5.03 -8.94
C ALA A 70 7.47 3.95 -8.18
N HIS A 71 8.00 2.94 -8.87
CA HIS A 71 8.91 1.97 -8.26
C HIS A 71 10.16 2.63 -7.72
N TYR A 72 10.82 3.47 -8.52
CA TYR A 72 12.01 4.18 -8.07
C TYR A 72 11.76 5.03 -6.82
N LEU A 73 10.62 5.70 -6.73
CA LEU A 73 10.27 6.54 -5.58
C LEU A 73 9.84 5.74 -4.33
N VAL A 74 9.33 4.52 -4.52
CA VAL A 74 8.79 3.69 -3.42
C VAL A 74 9.83 2.70 -2.90
N ILE A 75 10.52 2.03 -3.81
CA ILE A 75 11.48 0.96 -3.53
C ILE A 75 12.92 1.48 -3.62
N GLY A 76 13.20 2.43 -4.51
CA GLY A 76 14.55 2.87 -4.84
C GLY A 76 15.06 2.23 -6.14
N THR A 77 16.38 2.04 -6.23
CA THR A 77 17.08 1.39 -7.35
C THR A 77 17.07 -0.12 -7.26
#